data_AF-A0A523IJK1-F1
#
_entry.id   AF-A0A523IJK1-F1
#
_cell.length_a   1.000
_cell.length_b   1.000
_cell.length_c   1.000
_cell.angle_alpha   90.00
_cell.angle_beta   90.00
_cell.angle_gamma   90.00
#
_symmetry.space_group_name_H-M   'P 1'
#
loop_
_entity.id
_entity.type
_entity.pdbx_description
1 polymer ?
#
loop_
_entity_poly.entity_id
_entity_poly.type
_entity_poly.pdbx_seq_one_letter_code
_entity_poly.pdbx_strand_id
1 'polypeptide(L)'
;MPTVQQNVTSDATIFGTVTQNLLSDATIQLITTQTVESDSIVLVEFTETIFSDAQITKNEPDLKLFASTAPTVEVGIESNPLVFTGVIAGEEFQHPDNPFQLFNDKGGGFESVDARDIQFRILSLELIDELQGASTGAASQTFTVAFPPVLDDDVLYPLIVRVGGIVYTRVDNLAGFGSTDEIYTFSFASGLLSFGDGVTGKIPPATQNITVTYSPNVKDFGSEVASQDWFGVQSSGIISNPVIVDLERQTSDTDTTVTVSHTPLIAVVGVFLNSDPNRLGTNFFTSGTFDGISGEITLGTALPSATEDVLIDYEYEIEDDAETTFSLIGQEIVHLFENPIPSNNAKLLNLSITPPTSASPSGILNIRFRIRVSFKG
;
A
#
# COMPACT_ATOMS: atom_id res chain seq x y z
N MET A 1 -14.13 -24.40 -47.38
CA MET A 1 -15.39 -24.46 -46.62
C MET A 1 -16.54 -24.52 -47.60
N PRO A 2 -17.63 -25.26 -47.34
CA PRO A 2 -18.78 -25.27 -48.23
C PRO A 2 -19.48 -23.91 -48.20
N THR A 3 -19.76 -23.34 -49.37
CA THR A 3 -20.61 -22.16 -49.49
C THR A 3 -22.07 -22.61 -49.35
N VAL A 4 -22.75 -22.19 -48.29
CA VAL A 4 -24.19 -22.36 -48.18
C VAL A 4 -24.82 -21.16 -48.87
N GLN A 5 -25.48 -21.41 -50.00
CA GLN A 5 -26.28 -20.41 -50.69
C GLN A 5 -27.75 -20.67 -50.34
N GLN A 6 -28.37 -19.74 -49.61
CA GLN A 6 -29.78 -19.82 -49.25
C GLN A 6 -30.53 -18.72 -49.99
N ASN A 7 -31.38 -19.12 -50.93
CA ASN A 7 -32.29 -18.21 -51.62
C ASN A 7 -33.59 -18.14 -50.81
N VAL A 8 -33.96 -16.94 -50.38
CA VAL A 8 -35.20 -16.66 -49.66
C VAL A 8 -36.09 -15.84 -50.59
N THR A 9 -37.32 -16.29 -50.83
CA THR A 9 -38.19 -15.73 -51.88
C THR A 9 -39.42 -14.97 -51.37
N SER A 10 -39.55 -14.74 -50.06
CA SER A 10 -40.36 -13.69 -49.40
C SER A 10 -40.47 -13.97 -47.90
N ASP A 11 -40.65 -12.90 -47.13
CA ASP A 11 -40.94 -12.84 -45.69
C ASP A 11 -40.22 -13.90 -44.84
N ALA A 12 -38.91 -13.73 -44.69
CA ALA A 12 -38.14 -14.52 -43.73
C ALA A 12 -37.51 -13.63 -42.67
N THR A 13 -37.68 -14.04 -41.42
CA THR A 13 -36.84 -13.58 -40.32
C THR A 13 -35.58 -14.44 -40.34
N ILE A 14 -34.45 -13.87 -40.75
CA ILE A 14 -33.15 -14.54 -40.68
C ILE A 14 -32.57 -14.26 -39.30
N PHE A 15 -32.63 -15.23 -38.40
CA PHE A 15 -31.80 -15.22 -37.20
C PHE A 15 -30.44 -15.81 -37.56
N GLY A 16 -29.50 -14.94 -37.90
CA GLY A 16 -28.11 -15.32 -38.11
C GLY A 16 -27.28 -14.84 -36.93
N THR A 17 -26.84 -15.75 -36.06
CA THR A 17 -25.70 -15.45 -35.19
C THR A 17 -24.45 -15.57 -36.06
N VAL A 18 -23.88 -14.44 -36.49
CA VAL A 18 -22.56 -14.47 -37.10
C VAL A 18 -21.55 -14.57 -35.97
N THR A 19 -21.25 -15.79 -35.55
CA THR A 19 -20.08 -16.03 -34.70
C THR A 19 -18.86 -15.99 -35.62
N GLN A 20 -18.19 -14.84 -35.65
CA GLN A 20 -16.91 -14.72 -36.35
C GLN A 20 -15.80 -14.99 -35.34
N ASN A 21 -15.21 -16.19 -35.41
CA ASN A 21 -14.03 -16.53 -34.62
C ASN A 21 -12.81 -15.90 -35.29
N LEU A 22 -12.29 -14.83 -34.72
CA LEU A 22 -11.04 -14.22 -35.15
C LEU A 22 -9.91 -14.79 -34.29
N LEU A 23 -9.02 -15.55 -34.93
CA LEU A 23 -7.80 -16.07 -34.33
C LEU A 23 -6.67 -15.13 -34.75
N SER A 24 -6.33 -14.16 -33.87
CA SER A 24 -5.23 -13.17 -33.87
C SER A 24 -4.76 -12.55 -35.20
N ASP A 25 -4.49 -11.24 -35.17
CA ASP A 25 -3.87 -10.44 -36.24
C ASP A 25 -4.68 -10.25 -37.54
N ALA A 26 -5.98 -9.94 -37.41
CA ALA A 26 -6.79 -9.51 -38.55
C ALA A 26 -6.95 -7.98 -38.58
N THR A 27 -6.53 -7.33 -39.68
CA THR A 27 -6.95 -5.95 -39.99
C THR A 27 -8.30 -6.01 -40.71
N ILE A 28 -9.34 -5.46 -40.10
CA ILE A 28 -10.65 -5.35 -40.74
C ILE A 28 -10.62 -4.11 -41.65
N GLN A 29 -10.68 -4.32 -42.97
CA GLN A 29 -11.08 -3.27 -43.91
C GLN A 29 -12.53 -3.54 -44.31
N LEU A 30 -13.46 -2.94 -43.57
CA LEU A 30 -14.90 -3.11 -43.78
C LEU A 30 -15.34 -2.28 -44.99
N ILE A 31 -15.57 -2.94 -46.13
CA ILE A 31 -16.43 -2.37 -47.19
C ILE A 31 -17.67 -3.25 -47.23
N THR A 32 -18.71 -2.85 -46.53
CA THR A 32 -20.04 -3.46 -46.67
C THR A 32 -20.90 -2.53 -47.49
N THR A 33 -21.12 -2.86 -48.76
CA THR A 33 -22.22 -2.28 -49.53
C THR A 33 -23.37 -3.28 -49.47
N GLN A 34 -24.47 -2.91 -48.82
CA GLN A 34 -25.70 -3.70 -48.84
C GLN A 34 -26.79 -2.83 -49.46
N THR A 35 -27.30 -3.25 -50.62
CA THR A 35 -28.49 -2.64 -51.21
C THR A 35 -29.69 -3.35 -50.61
N VAL A 36 -30.55 -2.56 -49.97
CA VAL A 36 -31.82 -3.02 -49.40
C VAL A 36 -32.94 -2.53 -50.32
N GLU A 37 -33.75 -3.44 -50.86
CA GLU A 37 -35.08 -3.09 -51.39
C GLU A 37 -36.14 -3.37 -50.31
N SER A 38 -37.27 -2.67 -50.41
CA SER A 38 -37.99 -2.08 -49.28
C SER A 38 -38.48 -3.04 -48.17
N ASP A 39 -38.56 -2.45 -46.98
CA ASP A 39 -39.29 -2.93 -45.78
C ASP A 39 -38.60 -3.98 -44.89
N SER A 40 -37.27 -3.91 -44.76
CA SER A 40 -36.51 -4.72 -43.79
C SER A 40 -36.07 -3.91 -42.56
N ILE A 41 -36.39 -4.39 -41.35
CA ILE A 41 -35.77 -3.94 -40.08
C ILE A 41 -34.63 -4.90 -39.75
N VAL A 42 -33.41 -4.36 -39.64
CA VAL A 42 -32.25 -5.10 -39.15
C VAL A 42 -32.02 -4.68 -37.70
N LEU A 43 -32.33 -5.57 -36.76
CA LEU A 43 -31.90 -5.42 -35.36
C LEU A 43 -30.57 -6.15 -35.22
N VAL A 44 -29.48 -5.40 -35.04
CA VAL A 44 -28.15 -5.97 -34.74
C VAL A 44 -27.87 -5.71 -33.27
N GLU A 45 -27.94 -6.75 -32.44
CA GLU A 45 -27.30 -6.71 -31.12
C GLU A 45 -25.83 -7.07 -31.30
N PHE A 46 -24.94 -6.12 -30.99
CA PHE A 46 -23.51 -6.40 -30.89
C PHE A 46 -23.21 -6.92 -29.48
N THR A 47 -23.06 -8.23 -29.35
CA THR A 47 -22.40 -8.83 -28.18
C THR A 47 -20.95 -9.10 -28.57
N GLU A 48 -20.07 -8.16 -28.29
CA GLU A 48 -18.65 -8.33 -28.57
C GLU A 48 -18.02 -9.20 -27.46
N THR A 49 -17.61 -10.41 -27.82
CA THR A 49 -16.80 -11.24 -26.93
C THR A 49 -15.36 -11.14 -27.41
N ILE A 50 -14.53 -10.42 -26.67
CA ILE A 50 -13.11 -10.24 -27.00
C ILE A 50 -12.38 -11.54 -26.65
N PHE A 51 -11.93 -12.28 -27.66
CA PHE A 51 -11.15 -13.53 -27.50
C PHE A 51 -9.66 -13.38 -27.77
N SER A 52 -9.16 -12.15 -27.96
CA SER A 52 -7.71 -11.88 -27.96
C SER A 52 -7.30 -11.10 -26.72
N ASP A 53 -6.00 -11.12 -26.48
CA ASP A 53 -5.13 -10.52 -25.47
C ASP A 53 -5.28 -8.99 -25.31
N ALA A 54 -6.53 -8.51 -25.26
CA ALA A 54 -6.87 -7.21 -24.70
C ALA A 54 -6.44 -7.22 -23.23
N GLN A 55 -5.29 -6.59 -22.97
CA GLN A 55 -4.94 -6.19 -21.63
C GLN A 55 -5.90 -5.07 -21.23
N ILE A 56 -6.96 -5.44 -20.51
CA ILE A 56 -7.66 -4.49 -19.66
C ILE A 56 -6.65 -4.13 -18.57
N THR A 57 -5.92 -3.05 -18.78
CA THR A 57 -5.04 -2.49 -17.76
C THR A 57 -5.98 -1.83 -16.75
N LYS A 58 -6.24 -2.53 -15.65
CA LYS A 58 -6.83 -1.89 -14.48
C LYS A 58 -5.76 -0.93 -13.97
N ASN A 59 -6.03 0.37 -14.04
CA ASN A 59 -5.21 1.35 -13.35
C ASN A 59 -5.40 1.08 -11.85
N GLU A 60 -4.40 0.48 -11.23
CA GLU A 60 -4.34 0.35 -9.77
C GLU A 60 -3.87 1.69 -9.19
N PRO A 61 -4.27 2.02 -7.95
CA PRO A 61 -3.81 3.26 -7.32
C PRO A 61 -2.29 3.27 -7.14
N ASP A 62 -1.62 4.36 -7.56
CA ASP A 62 -0.18 4.57 -7.29
C ASP A 62 0.00 5.33 -5.97
N LEU A 63 -0.14 4.60 -4.86
CA LEU A 63 0.02 5.17 -3.54
C LEU A 63 1.49 5.45 -3.20
N LYS A 64 1.77 6.62 -2.62
CA LYS A 64 3.11 7.05 -2.15
C LYS A 64 3.04 7.71 -0.79
N LEU A 65 3.87 7.27 0.16
CA LEU A 65 3.91 7.80 1.53
C LEU A 65 5.11 8.74 1.72
N PHE A 66 4.90 9.87 2.38
CA PHE A 66 5.94 10.85 2.68
C PHE A 66 5.86 11.32 4.13
N ALA A 67 6.99 11.63 4.74
CA ALA A 67 6.98 12.38 6.00
C ALA A 67 6.49 13.81 5.76
N SER A 68 5.61 14.35 6.60
CA SER A 68 5.12 15.74 6.43
C SER A 68 6.25 16.77 6.52
N THR A 69 7.33 16.45 7.24
CA THR A 69 8.53 17.29 7.37
C THR A 69 9.45 17.22 6.15
N ALA A 70 9.30 16.21 5.28
CA ALA A 70 10.14 15.97 4.12
C ALA A 70 9.31 15.40 2.94
N PRO A 71 8.38 16.19 2.37
CA PRO A 71 7.41 15.70 1.38
C PRO A 71 8.03 15.35 0.01
N THR A 72 9.35 15.37 -0.15
CA THR A 72 10.04 15.03 -1.41
C THR A 72 10.72 13.67 -1.38
N VAL A 73 10.78 13.02 -0.21
CA VAL A 73 11.42 11.71 -0.05
C VAL A 73 10.37 10.69 0.32
N GLU A 74 10.11 9.75 -0.59
CA GLU A 74 9.18 8.65 -0.37
C GLU A 74 9.72 7.72 0.72
N VAL A 75 8.84 7.34 1.66
CA VAL A 75 9.11 6.43 2.78
C VAL A 75 8.12 5.27 2.75
N GLY A 76 8.34 4.24 3.57
CA GLY A 76 7.44 3.09 3.61
C GLY A 76 7.52 2.20 2.36
N ILE A 77 8.66 2.22 1.68
CA ILE A 77 9.01 1.32 0.57
C ILE A 77 10.19 0.43 0.98
N GLU A 78 10.44 -0.68 0.27
CA GLU A 78 11.52 -1.62 0.66
C GLU A 78 12.90 -0.96 0.77
N SER A 79 13.22 -0.03 -0.14
CA SER A 79 14.51 0.70 -0.15
C SER A 79 14.58 1.84 0.86
N ASN A 80 13.43 2.33 1.37
CA ASN A 80 13.35 3.38 2.38
C ASN A 80 12.19 3.11 3.35
N PRO A 81 12.32 2.08 4.21
CA PRO A 81 11.25 1.64 5.08
C PRO A 81 11.05 2.63 6.23
N LEU A 82 9.85 2.64 6.80
CA LEU A 82 9.60 3.31 8.08
C LEU A 82 10.40 2.62 9.18
N VAL A 83 10.97 3.36 10.14
CA VAL A 83 11.81 2.81 11.20
C VAL A 83 11.36 3.33 12.56
N PHE A 84 10.68 2.46 13.30
CA PHE A 84 10.38 2.71 14.72
C PHE A 84 11.61 2.34 15.54
N THR A 85 12.01 3.20 16.49
CA THR A 85 13.15 2.92 17.39
C THR A 85 12.78 3.24 18.83
N GLY A 86 13.16 2.36 19.76
CA GLY A 86 12.94 2.64 21.18
C GLY A 86 11.53 2.33 21.68
N VAL A 87 10.73 1.60 20.88
CA VAL A 87 9.40 1.11 21.29
C VAL A 87 9.52 0.27 22.56
N ILE A 88 8.52 0.31 23.45
CA ILE A 88 8.50 -0.45 24.71
C ILE A 88 7.27 -1.35 24.73
N ALA A 89 7.42 -2.59 25.19
CA ALA A 89 6.28 -3.51 25.33
C ALA A 89 5.27 -3.00 26.37
N GLY A 90 4.00 -2.97 25.98
CA GLY A 90 2.87 -2.47 26.76
C GLY A 90 2.57 -0.99 26.59
N GLU A 91 3.41 -0.25 25.86
CA GLU A 91 3.25 1.18 25.62
C GLU A 91 2.95 1.45 24.13
N GLU A 92 2.00 2.36 23.87
CA GLU A 92 1.79 2.89 22.53
C GLU A 92 2.95 3.83 22.19
N PHE A 93 3.63 3.55 21.08
CA PHE A 93 4.67 4.39 20.54
C PHE A 93 4.24 4.95 19.18
N GLN A 94 4.08 6.26 19.09
CA GLN A 94 3.79 6.94 17.82
C GLN A 94 5.07 7.26 17.06
N HIS A 95 5.03 7.12 15.73
CA HIS A 95 6.19 7.44 14.91
C HIS A 95 6.56 8.93 15.02
N PRO A 96 7.84 9.30 15.18
CA PRO A 96 8.27 10.70 15.35
C PRO A 96 7.95 11.61 14.15
N ASP A 97 7.82 11.03 12.95
CA ASP A 97 7.47 11.75 11.71
C ASP A 97 5.95 11.90 11.48
N ASN A 98 5.11 11.48 12.42
CA ASN A 98 3.66 11.69 12.33
C ASN A 98 3.31 13.20 12.27
N PRO A 99 2.30 13.60 11.48
CA PRO A 99 1.58 12.77 10.51
C PRO A 99 2.40 12.56 9.23
N PHE A 100 2.20 11.43 8.55
CA PHE A 100 2.66 11.18 7.18
C PHE A 100 1.62 11.65 6.16
N GLN A 101 2.05 11.90 4.92
CA GLN A 101 1.18 12.21 3.79
C GLN A 101 1.13 11.00 2.86
N LEU A 102 -0.02 10.32 2.79
CA LEU A 102 -0.27 9.23 1.85
C LEU A 102 -0.96 9.78 0.61
N PHE A 103 -0.20 9.98 -0.46
CA PHE A 103 -0.73 10.46 -1.74
C PHE A 103 -1.24 9.31 -2.59
N ASN A 104 -2.32 9.56 -3.31
CA ASN A 104 -2.69 8.76 -4.48
C ASN A 104 -2.24 9.49 -5.75
N ASP A 105 -1.31 8.86 -6.48
CA ASP A 105 -0.80 9.32 -7.77
C ASP A 105 -0.12 10.70 -7.72
N LYS A 106 0.93 10.81 -6.90
CA LYS A 106 1.66 12.08 -6.75
C LYS A 106 2.36 12.49 -8.05
N GLY A 107 1.80 13.50 -8.72
CA GLY A 107 2.28 14.01 -10.02
C GLY A 107 1.62 13.32 -11.22
N GLY A 108 0.45 12.73 -11.00
CA GLY A 108 -0.19 11.73 -11.83
C GLY A 108 -0.56 12.07 -13.25
N GLY A 109 -0.64 11.01 -14.06
CA GLY A 109 -1.45 10.99 -15.28
C GLY A 109 -2.90 10.70 -14.93
N PHE A 110 -3.84 11.37 -15.59
CA PHE A 110 -5.25 11.56 -15.23
C PHE A 110 -6.18 10.34 -15.07
N GLU A 111 -5.69 9.13 -14.76
CA GLU A 111 -6.51 7.90 -14.76
C GLU A 111 -6.30 6.96 -13.56
N SER A 112 -5.65 7.40 -12.48
CA SER A 112 -5.56 6.59 -11.26
C SER A 112 -6.92 6.46 -10.58
N VAL A 113 -7.29 5.24 -10.16
CA VAL A 113 -8.51 5.01 -9.37
C VAL A 113 -8.31 5.46 -7.94
N ASP A 114 -9.40 5.85 -7.30
CA ASP A 114 -9.45 6.14 -5.87
C ASP A 114 -8.98 4.95 -5.04
N ALA A 115 -8.01 5.19 -4.15
CA ALA A 115 -7.51 4.18 -3.23
C ALA A 115 -8.38 4.15 -1.97
N ARG A 116 -8.80 2.97 -1.52
CA ARG A 116 -9.60 2.82 -0.29
C ARG A 116 -8.90 2.05 0.80
N ASP A 117 -7.90 1.27 0.44
CA ASP A 117 -7.33 0.29 1.34
C ASP A 117 -5.80 0.34 1.30
N ILE A 118 -5.18 0.13 2.46
CA ILE A 118 -3.73 0.03 2.56
C ILE A 118 -3.33 -1.17 3.39
N GLN A 119 -2.31 -1.87 2.90
CA GLN A 119 -1.71 -3.01 3.58
C GLN A 119 -0.32 -2.63 4.02
N PHE A 120 0.05 -2.98 5.25
CA PHE A 120 1.41 -2.83 5.73
C PHE A 120 2.05 -4.20 5.94
N ARG A 121 3.32 -4.31 5.55
CA ARG A 121 4.13 -5.51 5.74
C ARG A 121 5.33 -5.19 6.61
N ILE A 122 5.50 -5.98 7.66
CA ILE A 122 6.72 -5.96 8.47
C ILE A 122 7.83 -6.68 7.71
N LEU A 123 8.93 -5.98 7.46
CA LEU A 123 10.11 -6.49 6.74
C LEU A 123 11.14 -7.09 7.70
N SER A 124 11.33 -6.49 8.88
CA SER A 124 12.28 -6.97 9.88
C SER A 124 11.88 -6.54 11.29
N LEU A 125 12.27 -7.35 12.27
CA LEU A 125 12.19 -7.05 13.69
C LEU A 125 13.58 -7.23 14.29
N GLU A 126 14.07 -6.25 15.03
CA GLU A 126 15.30 -6.35 15.82
C GLU A 126 14.95 -6.10 17.28
N LEU A 127 15.33 -7.02 18.16
CA LEU A 127 15.30 -6.82 19.60
C LEU A 127 16.65 -6.32 20.04
N ILE A 128 16.67 -5.17 20.71
CA ILE A 128 17.91 -4.56 21.19
C ILE A 128 18.01 -4.75 22.70
N ASP A 129 19.14 -5.31 23.15
CA ASP A 129 19.50 -5.49 24.55
C ASP A 129 18.43 -6.20 25.40
N GLU A 130 17.84 -7.29 24.88
CA GLU A 130 16.94 -8.14 25.66
C GLU A 130 17.69 -8.70 26.88
N LEU A 131 17.31 -8.28 28.10
CA LEU A 131 17.91 -8.79 29.32
C LEU A 131 17.40 -10.22 29.59
N GLN A 132 18.35 -11.15 29.63
CA GLN A 132 18.13 -12.56 29.91
C GLN A 132 18.12 -12.88 31.41
N GLY A 133 18.67 -11.97 32.21
CA GLY A 133 18.83 -12.12 33.65
C GLY A 133 20.23 -11.69 34.11
N ALA A 134 20.51 -11.93 35.39
CA ALA A 134 21.83 -11.72 35.96
C ALA A 134 22.57 -13.05 36.08
N SER A 135 23.87 -13.04 35.78
CA SER A 135 24.69 -14.22 35.98
C SER A 135 24.78 -14.62 37.46
N THR A 136 24.76 -15.91 37.73
CA THR A 136 24.98 -16.48 39.07
C THR A 136 26.46 -16.69 39.39
N GLY A 137 27.36 -16.51 38.42
CA GLY A 137 28.78 -16.88 38.53
C GLY A 137 29.04 -18.39 38.58
N ALA A 138 28.02 -19.23 38.31
CA ALA A 138 28.19 -20.67 38.20
C ALA A 138 28.77 -21.07 36.83
N ALA A 139 29.45 -22.22 36.77
CA ALA A 139 29.89 -22.81 35.51
C ALA A 139 28.70 -23.20 34.61
N SER A 140 28.89 -23.16 33.29
CA SER A 140 27.95 -23.68 32.28
C SER A 140 26.55 -23.08 32.36
N GLN A 141 26.45 -21.79 32.69
CA GLN A 141 25.17 -21.08 32.69
C GLN A 141 24.56 -21.03 31.28
N THR A 142 23.24 -21.14 31.23
CA THR A 142 22.46 -21.05 30.00
C THR A 142 21.31 -20.07 30.14
N PHE A 143 20.91 -19.48 29.02
CA PHE A 143 19.81 -18.53 28.90
C PHE A 143 19.08 -18.78 27.58
N THR A 144 17.82 -18.38 27.48
CA THR A 144 17.02 -18.56 26.25
C THR A 144 16.33 -17.25 25.90
N VAL A 145 16.56 -16.76 24.69
CA VAL A 145 15.90 -15.53 24.20
C VAL A 145 14.39 -15.71 24.06
N ALA A 146 13.65 -14.60 24.11
CA ALA A 146 12.20 -14.58 24.02
C ALA A 146 11.63 -15.20 22.73
N PHE A 147 12.27 -14.93 21.58
CA PHE A 147 11.69 -15.19 20.26
C PHE A 147 12.58 -16.05 19.35
N PRO A 148 12.74 -17.35 19.63
CA PRO A 148 13.30 -18.28 18.67
C PRO A 148 12.27 -18.65 17.58
N PRO A 149 12.69 -19.04 16.37
CA PRO A 149 14.09 -19.12 15.92
C PRO A 149 14.67 -17.74 15.59
N VAL A 150 15.97 -17.59 15.78
CA VAL A 150 16.74 -16.38 15.46
C VAL A 150 17.32 -16.50 14.05
N LEU A 151 17.36 -15.40 13.29
CA LEU A 151 18.03 -15.35 11.99
C LEU A 151 19.55 -15.47 12.16
N ASP A 152 20.16 -16.40 11.44
CA ASP A 152 21.63 -16.57 11.38
C ASP A 152 22.19 -15.81 10.17
N ASP A 153 22.27 -14.49 10.29
CA ASP A 153 22.91 -13.61 9.30
C ASP A 153 23.76 -12.58 10.01
N ASP A 154 25.06 -12.87 10.14
CA ASP A 154 26.02 -12.01 10.84
C ASP A 154 26.25 -10.65 10.16
N VAL A 155 25.77 -10.45 8.92
CA VAL A 155 25.97 -9.21 8.17
C VAL A 155 24.77 -8.27 8.34
N LEU A 156 23.56 -8.78 8.11
CA LEU A 156 22.34 -7.98 8.16
C LEU A 156 21.72 -7.93 9.56
N TYR A 157 21.86 -9.00 10.33
CA TYR A 157 21.16 -9.22 11.60
C TYR A 157 22.10 -9.79 12.67
N PRO A 158 23.13 -9.03 13.09
CA PRO A 158 24.14 -9.55 14.00
C PRO A 158 23.56 -9.95 15.36
N LEU A 159 23.87 -11.17 15.81
CA LEU A 159 23.64 -11.59 17.19
C LEU A 159 24.72 -11.00 18.10
N ILE A 160 24.33 -10.13 19.03
CA ILE A 160 25.26 -9.48 19.98
C ILE A 160 24.90 -9.91 21.39
N VAL A 161 25.81 -10.61 22.07
CA VAL A 161 25.67 -10.97 23.48
C VAL A 161 26.60 -10.11 24.33
N ARG A 162 26.05 -9.49 25.37
CA ARG A 162 26.82 -8.69 26.34
C ARG A 162 26.71 -9.25 27.75
N VAL A 163 27.83 -9.21 28.48
CA VAL A 163 27.92 -9.51 29.91
C VAL A 163 28.42 -8.27 30.62
N GLY A 164 27.58 -7.64 31.44
CA GLY A 164 27.94 -6.37 32.11
C GLY A 164 28.34 -5.27 31.11
N GLY A 165 27.75 -5.27 29.92
CA GLY A 165 28.06 -4.35 28.82
C GLY A 165 29.21 -4.78 27.90
N ILE A 166 30.02 -5.77 28.27
CA ILE A 166 31.14 -6.27 27.46
C ILE A 166 30.62 -7.28 26.42
N VAL A 167 30.98 -7.08 25.15
CA VAL A 167 30.59 -7.99 24.05
C VAL A 167 31.39 -9.27 24.14
N TYR A 168 30.71 -10.41 24.19
CA TYR A 168 31.33 -11.73 24.09
C TYR A 168 31.35 -12.19 22.62
N THR A 169 32.24 -13.11 22.26
CA THR A 169 32.39 -13.62 20.90
C THR A 169 31.67 -14.97 20.72
N ARG A 170 30.82 -15.09 19.70
CA ARG A 170 30.16 -16.35 19.33
C ARG A 170 31.20 -17.35 18.82
N VAL A 171 31.12 -18.60 19.28
CA VAL A 171 31.90 -19.74 18.77
C VAL A 171 30.97 -20.93 18.54
N ASP A 172 31.33 -21.83 17.63
CA ASP A 172 30.52 -23.02 17.33
C ASP A 172 30.50 -24.00 18.51
N ASN A 173 31.60 -24.09 19.23
CA ASN A 173 31.75 -24.89 20.44
C ASN A 173 32.86 -24.31 21.33
N LEU A 174 32.84 -24.63 22.62
CA LEU A 174 33.78 -24.11 23.61
C LEU A 174 35.12 -24.87 23.66
N ALA A 175 35.26 -25.98 22.93
CA ALA A 175 36.46 -26.81 23.03
C ALA A 175 37.69 -26.09 22.45
N GLY A 176 38.80 -26.14 23.18
CA GLY A 176 40.08 -25.54 22.76
C GLY A 176 40.27 -24.08 23.18
N PHE A 177 39.25 -23.45 23.77
CA PHE A 177 39.35 -22.12 24.35
C PHE A 177 39.77 -22.17 25.83
N GLY A 178 40.39 -21.10 26.30
CA GLY A 178 40.86 -20.94 27.67
C GLY A 178 39.80 -20.36 28.62
N SER A 179 40.08 -20.45 29.92
CA SER A 179 39.20 -19.99 30.99
C SER A 179 39.01 -18.47 31.07
N THR A 180 39.80 -17.70 30.34
CA THR A 180 39.72 -16.23 30.27
C THR A 180 38.99 -15.73 29.05
N ASP A 181 38.67 -16.61 28.10
CA ASP A 181 38.09 -16.21 26.81
C ASP A 181 36.62 -15.82 26.97
N GLU A 182 36.27 -14.61 26.54
CA GLU A 182 34.92 -14.04 26.58
C GLU A 182 34.09 -14.56 25.41
N ILE A 183 33.73 -15.84 25.48
CA ILE A 183 33.06 -16.57 24.41
C ILE A 183 31.73 -17.19 24.84
N TYR A 184 30.88 -17.50 23.87
CA TYR A 184 29.62 -18.22 24.07
C TYR A 184 29.27 -19.08 22.85
N THR A 185 28.39 -20.05 23.04
CA THR A 185 27.72 -20.77 21.94
C THR A 185 26.26 -20.38 21.87
N PHE A 186 25.65 -20.42 20.68
CA PHE A 186 24.24 -20.08 20.50
C PHE A 186 23.55 -21.05 19.54
N SER A 187 22.33 -21.48 19.89
CA SER A 187 21.47 -22.29 19.03
C SER A 187 20.39 -21.40 18.40
N PHE A 188 20.51 -21.11 17.10
CA PHE A 188 19.56 -20.28 16.37
C PHE A 188 18.14 -20.84 16.37
N ALA A 189 17.99 -22.16 16.30
CA ALA A 189 16.69 -22.82 16.28
C ALA A 189 15.94 -22.70 17.61
N SER A 190 16.66 -22.81 18.74
CA SER A 190 16.04 -22.84 20.07
C SER A 190 16.23 -21.55 20.87
N GLY A 191 17.05 -20.61 20.38
CA GLY A 191 17.41 -19.41 21.11
C GLY A 191 18.31 -19.63 22.32
N LEU A 192 18.93 -20.82 22.46
CA LEU A 192 19.69 -21.20 23.64
C LEU A 192 21.12 -20.63 23.58
N LEU A 193 21.43 -19.78 24.55
CA LEU A 193 22.74 -19.20 24.82
C LEU A 193 23.44 -20.01 25.92
N SER A 194 24.70 -20.41 25.69
CA SER A 194 25.51 -21.14 26.69
C SER A 194 26.88 -20.51 26.87
N PHE A 195 27.33 -20.42 28.12
CA PHE A 195 28.65 -19.89 28.49
C PHE A 195 29.62 -20.98 28.96
N GLY A 196 30.89 -20.60 29.10
CA GLY A 196 31.96 -21.46 29.58
C GLY A 196 31.79 -21.93 31.03
N ASP A 197 32.60 -22.93 31.38
CA ASP A 197 32.64 -23.56 32.70
C ASP A 197 33.84 -23.13 33.55
N GLY A 198 34.64 -22.18 33.06
CA GLY A 198 35.87 -21.73 33.70
C GLY A 198 37.08 -22.61 33.40
N VAL A 199 36.93 -23.62 32.55
CA VAL A 199 38.03 -24.36 31.92
C VAL A 199 38.03 -24.07 30.42
N THR A 200 36.89 -24.25 29.78
CA THR A 200 36.64 -23.96 28.36
C THR A 200 35.71 -22.75 28.23
N GLY A 201 36.31 -21.55 28.19
CA GLY A 201 35.60 -20.27 28.20
C GLY A 201 35.37 -19.70 29.60
N LYS A 202 35.27 -18.37 29.66
CA LYS A 202 35.09 -17.60 30.88
C LYS A 202 33.67 -17.73 31.44
N ILE A 203 33.58 -17.94 32.76
CA ILE A 203 32.31 -17.85 33.49
C ILE A 203 31.90 -16.37 33.57
N PRO A 204 30.68 -16.00 33.15
CA PRO A 204 30.17 -14.65 33.35
C PRO A 204 30.24 -14.27 34.84
N PRO A 205 30.80 -13.10 35.21
CA PRO A 205 30.93 -12.73 36.62
C PRO A 205 29.56 -12.63 37.29
N ALA A 206 29.46 -13.11 38.53
CA ALA A 206 28.22 -13.06 39.29
C ALA A 206 27.62 -11.64 39.32
N THR A 207 26.30 -11.55 39.31
CA THR A 207 25.48 -10.32 39.31
C THR A 207 25.54 -9.47 38.05
N GLN A 208 26.37 -9.82 37.06
CA GLN A 208 26.41 -9.09 35.79
C GLN A 208 25.19 -9.44 34.93
N ASN A 209 24.55 -8.42 34.39
CA ASN A 209 23.44 -8.59 33.46
C ASN A 209 23.92 -9.23 32.16
N ILE A 210 23.11 -10.14 31.64
CA ILE A 210 23.27 -10.75 30.33
C ILE A 210 22.23 -10.11 29.41
N THR A 211 22.67 -9.42 28.35
CA THR A 211 21.77 -8.86 27.34
C THR A 211 22.06 -9.44 25.96
N VAL A 212 21.03 -9.56 25.14
CA VAL A 212 21.12 -10.12 23.78
C VAL A 212 20.40 -9.19 22.81
N THR A 213 21.09 -8.78 21.75
CA THR A 213 20.50 -8.14 20.58
C THR A 213 20.44 -9.14 19.44
N TYR A 214 19.27 -9.30 18.80
CA TYR A 214 19.06 -10.28 17.74
C TYR A 214 17.82 -9.95 16.90
N SER A 215 17.70 -10.61 15.75
CA SER A 215 16.48 -10.57 14.92
C SER A 215 15.82 -11.95 14.89
N PRO A 216 14.57 -12.09 15.36
CA PRO A 216 13.82 -13.33 15.19
C PRO A 216 13.50 -13.54 13.72
N ASN A 217 13.24 -14.79 13.34
CA ASN A 217 12.72 -15.10 12.01
C ASN A 217 11.31 -14.55 11.88
N VAL A 218 11.17 -13.39 11.24
CA VAL A 218 9.87 -12.74 11.01
C VAL A 218 8.92 -13.57 10.13
N LYS A 219 9.36 -14.62 9.44
CA LYS A 219 8.42 -15.51 8.75
C LYS A 219 7.71 -16.44 9.73
N ASP A 220 8.44 -16.92 10.73
CA ASP A 220 7.94 -17.85 11.75
C ASP A 220 7.33 -17.09 12.95
N PHE A 221 7.84 -15.90 13.24
CA PHE A 221 7.41 -15.01 14.31
C PHE A 221 6.46 -13.90 13.84
N GLY A 222 6.53 -13.51 12.56
CA GLY A 222 5.66 -12.47 12.01
C GLY A 222 4.19 -12.86 12.08
N SER A 223 3.85 -14.15 12.11
CA SER A 223 2.49 -14.60 12.40
C SER A 223 2.03 -14.22 13.82
N GLU A 224 2.92 -14.07 14.81
CA GLU A 224 2.57 -13.58 16.15
C GLU A 224 2.46 -12.05 16.20
N VAL A 225 3.41 -11.30 15.61
CA VAL A 225 3.29 -9.83 15.52
C VAL A 225 2.05 -9.40 14.73
N ALA A 226 1.74 -10.14 13.66
CA ALA A 226 0.59 -9.94 12.81
C ALA A 226 -0.73 -10.42 13.38
N SER A 227 -0.73 -11.45 14.24
CA SER A 227 -1.95 -11.92 14.92
C SER A 227 -2.22 -11.17 16.22
N GLN A 228 -1.28 -10.33 16.66
CA GLN A 228 -1.39 -9.57 17.91
C GLN A 228 -1.61 -8.07 17.69
N ASP A 229 -1.88 -7.63 16.45
CA ASP A 229 -2.37 -6.28 16.17
C ASP A 229 -1.45 -5.17 16.70
N TRP A 230 -0.12 -5.33 16.54
CA TRP A 230 0.84 -4.38 17.12
C TRP A 230 0.81 -3.01 16.45
N PHE A 231 0.44 -2.93 15.17
CA PHE A 231 0.59 -1.70 14.39
C PHE A 231 -0.75 -0.99 14.28
N GLY A 232 -0.80 0.29 14.63
CA GLY A 232 -1.97 1.13 14.48
C GLY A 232 -1.82 2.10 13.32
N VAL A 233 -2.88 2.27 12.55
CA VAL A 233 -3.05 3.37 11.57
C VAL A 233 -4.20 4.23 12.02
N GLN A 234 -4.04 5.55 11.91
CA GLN A 234 -5.12 6.50 12.14
C GLN A 234 -5.09 7.54 11.03
N SER A 235 -6.20 7.71 10.32
CA SER A 235 -6.41 8.91 9.49
C SER A 235 -6.58 10.11 10.41
N SER A 236 -5.80 11.17 10.21
CA SER A 236 -5.88 12.44 10.93
C SER A 236 -6.41 13.58 10.05
N GLY A 237 -6.96 13.21 8.89
CA GLY A 237 -7.60 14.08 7.92
C GLY A 237 -6.89 14.13 6.58
N ILE A 238 -7.02 15.23 5.87
CA ILE A 238 -6.52 15.44 4.50
C ILE A 238 -5.57 16.65 4.42
N ILE A 239 -4.66 16.66 3.45
CA ILE A 239 -3.67 17.74 3.32
C ILE A 239 -4.26 19.08 2.84
N SER A 240 -5.35 19.03 2.08
CA SER A 240 -5.99 20.23 1.52
C SER A 240 -7.47 20.00 1.27
N ASN A 241 -8.25 21.03 1.59
CA ASN A 241 -9.67 21.17 1.29
C ASN A 241 -9.95 22.67 1.05
N PRO A 242 -10.58 23.10 -0.07
CA PRO A 242 -11.02 22.28 -1.19
C PRO A 242 -9.86 21.62 -1.95
N VAL A 243 -10.17 20.56 -2.68
CA VAL A 243 -9.25 19.91 -3.61
C VAL A 243 -9.40 20.56 -4.97
N ILE A 244 -8.28 20.96 -5.57
CA ILE A 244 -8.27 21.52 -6.92
C ILE A 244 -7.97 20.40 -7.90
N VAL A 245 -8.89 20.17 -8.83
CA VAL A 245 -8.70 19.28 -9.97
C VAL A 245 -8.46 20.14 -11.19
N ASP A 246 -7.31 19.94 -11.82
CA ASP A 246 -6.93 20.56 -13.08
C ASP A 246 -7.06 19.51 -14.19
N LEU A 247 -7.71 19.85 -15.30
CA LEU A 247 -7.73 19.07 -16.54
C LEU A 247 -8.39 17.67 -16.43
N GLU A 248 -9.46 17.50 -15.63
CA GLU A 248 -10.22 16.25 -15.70
C GLU A 248 -10.83 16.08 -17.08
N ARG A 249 -10.56 14.95 -17.74
CA ARG A 249 -11.12 14.65 -19.04
C ARG A 249 -12.45 13.93 -18.89
N GLN A 250 -13.48 14.47 -19.53
CA GLN A 250 -14.82 13.87 -19.58
C GLN A 250 -15.38 13.94 -20.99
N THR A 251 -16.21 12.97 -21.34
CA THR A 251 -17.07 13.09 -22.52
C THR A 251 -18.39 13.71 -22.07
N SER A 252 -18.84 14.73 -22.80
CA SER A 252 -20.08 15.42 -22.45
C SER A 252 -21.31 14.50 -22.52
N ASP A 253 -22.24 14.69 -21.60
CA ASP A 253 -23.52 13.96 -21.59
C ASP A 253 -24.47 14.50 -22.66
N THR A 254 -24.45 15.83 -22.83
CA THR A 254 -25.16 16.57 -23.87
C THR A 254 -24.29 17.72 -24.36
N ASP A 255 -24.78 18.52 -25.32
CA ASP A 255 -24.05 19.73 -25.74
C ASP A 255 -24.06 20.84 -24.68
N THR A 256 -24.81 20.68 -23.58
CA THR A 256 -24.94 21.70 -22.53
C THR A 256 -24.65 21.18 -21.13
N THR A 257 -24.35 19.89 -20.97
CA THR A 257 -24.10 19.27 -19.66
C THR A 257 -22.90 18.35 -19.68
N VAL A 258 -22.11 18.42 -18.62
CA VAL A 258 -20.99 17.50 -18.35
C VAL A 258 -21.05 17.10 -16.88
N THR A 259 -20.63 15.89 -16.54
CA THR A 259 -20.60 15.40 -15.15
C THR A 259 -19.16 15.12 -14.74
N VAL A 260 -18.74 15.58 -13.56
CA VAL A 260 -17.40 15.28 -13.01
C VAL A 260 -17.41 13.99 -12.19
N SER A 261 -16.22 13.43 -11.96
CA SER A 261 -16.07 12.20 -11.18
C SER A 261 -16.19 12.41 -9.66
N HIS A 262 -15.93 13.63 -9.16
CA HIS A 262 -15.84 13.89 -7.72
C HIS A 262 -16.92 14.86 -7.23
N THR A 263 -17.54 14.50 -6.10
CA THR A 263 -18.58 15.27 -5.41
C THR A 263 -18.35 15.24 -3.89
N PRO A 264 -18.74 16.28 -3.14
CA PRO A 264 -19.49 17.45 -3.60
C PRO A 264 -18.64 18.54 -4.29
N LEU A 265 -19.14 19.06 -5.42
CA LEU A 265 -18.55 20.22 -6.11
C LEU A 265 -18.72 21.50 -5.28
N ILE A 266 -17.64 22.27 -5.13
CA ILE A 266 -17.63 23.59 -4.48
C ILE A 266 -17.57 24.71 -5.52
N ALA A 267 -16.77 24.53 -6.57
CA ALA A 267 -16.64 25.51 -7.64
C ALA A 267 -16.25 24.84 -8.96
N VAL A 268 -16.59 25.46 -10.08
CA VAL A 268 -16.10 25.09 -11.41
C VAL A 268 -15.31 26.28 -11.95
N VAL A 269 -14.03 26.05 -12.24
CA VAL A 269 -13.11 27.07 -12.76
C VAL A 269 -13.31 27.22 -14.27
N GLY A 270 -13.43 26.10 -14.98
CA GLY A 270 -13.71 26.12 -16.41
C GLY A 270 -13.96 24.77 -17.04
N VAL A 271 -14.57 24.81 -18.23
CA VAL A 271 -14.75 23.67 -19.12
C VAL A 271 -14.22 24.06 -20.49
N PHE A 272 -13.23 23.33 -20.98
CA PHE A 272 -12.52 23.60 -22.23
C PHE A 272 -12.61 22.37 -23.15
N LEU A 273 -12.39 22.54 -24.45
CA LEU A 273 -12.27 21.38 -25.34
C LEU A 273 -10.98 20.63 -25.03
N ASN A 274 -10.99 19.30 -25.16
CA ASN A 274 -9.78 18.49 -25.05
C ASN A 274 -8.70 18.84 -26.08
N SER A 275 -9.08 19.49 -27.20
CA SER A 275 -8.16 20.06 -28.18
C SER A 275 -7.45 21.34 -27.73
N ASP A 276 -7.84 21.92 -26.59
CA ASP A 276 -7.28 23.13 -26.00
C ASP A 276 -6.73 22.89 -24.56
N PRO A 277 -5.66 22.10 -24.41
CA PRO A 277 -5.09 21.79 -23.09
C PRO A 277 -4.46 23.00 -22.38
N ASN A 278 -4.23 24.10 -23.10
CA ASN A 278 -3.63 25.31 -22.54
C ASN A 278 -4.69 26.34 -22.11
N ARG A 279 -5.99 26.02 -22.21
CA ARG A 279 -7.10 26.87 -21.76
C ARG A 279 -7.11 28.25 -22.44
N LEU A 280 -6.69 28.33 -23.70
CA LEU A 280 -6.56 29.60 -24.44
C LEU A 280 -7.82 29.97 -25.23
N GLY A 281 -8.69 28.99 -25.49
CA GLY A 281 -9.93 29.09 -26.22
C GLY A 281 -11.12 29.45 -25.34
N THR A 282 -12.30 29.02 -25.77
CA THR A 282 -13.56 29.31 -25.09
C THR A 282 -13.68 28.50 -23.80
N ASN A 283 -13.91 29.18 -22.67
CA ASN A 283 -14.41 28.53 -21.46
C ASN A 283 -15.94 28.39 -21.55
N PHE A 284 -16.41 27.17 -21.82
CA PHE A 284 -17.82 26.85 -22.03
C PHE A 284 -18.67 26.96 -20.75
N PHE A 285 -18.02 27.02 -19.57
CA PHE A 285 -18.69 27.23 -18.29
C PHE A 285 -19.03 28.70 -17.99
N THR A 286 -18.60 29.67 -18.81
CA THR A 286 -18.88 31.10 -18.53
C THR A 286 -20.40 31.36 -18.40
N SER A 287 -20.87 31.79 -17.23
CA SER A 287 -22.31 31.92 -16.87
C SER A 287 -23.10 30.62 -16.74
N GLY A 288 -22.40 29.48 -16.64
CA GLY A 288 -22.97 28.19 -16.30
C GLY A 288 -23.35 28.06 -14.83
N THR A 289 -23.91 26.91 -14.48
CA THR A 289 -24.29 26.52 -13.11
C THR A 289 -23.83 25.09 -12.85
N PHE A 290 -23.75 24.67 -11.59
CA PHE A 290 -23.46 23.29 -11.25
C PHE A 290 -24.32 22.83 -10.07
N ASP A 291 -24.55 21.52 -9.99
CA ASP A 291 -25.14 20.87 -8.82
C ASP A 291 -24.00 20.28 -7.97
N GLY A 292 -23.82 20.88 -6.78
CA GLY A 292 -22.81 20.46 -5.83
C GLY A 292 -22.90 19.00 -5.42
N ILE A 293 -24.09 18.38 -5.47
CA ILE A 293 -24.32 17.03 -4.96
C ILE A 293 -24.10 15.99 -6.06
N SER A 294 -24.64 16.22 -7.26
CA SER A 294 -24.56 15.26 -8.37
C SER A 294 -23.27 15.38 -9.19
N GLY A 295 -22.57 16.51 -9.10
CA GLY A 295 -21.42 16.80 -9.95
C GLY A 295 -21.81 17.24 -11.37
N GLU A 296 -23.10 17.43 -11.65
CA GLU A 296 -23.57 17.89 -12.96
C GLU A 296 -23.24 19.38 -13.15
N ILE A 297 -22.62 19.70 -14.27
CA ILE A 297 -22.27 21.07 -14.68
C ILE A 297 -23.10 21.42 -15.92
N THR A 298 -23.94 22.44 -15.79
CA THR A 298 -24.65 23.07 -16.91
C THR A 298 -23.78 24.17 -17.51
N LEU A 299 -23.44 24.04 -18.77
CA LEU A 299 -22.58 24.98 -19.51
C LEU A 299 -23.33 26.26 -19.87
N GLY A 300 -22.64 27.40 -19.82
CA GLY A 300 -23.21 28.68 -20.24
C GLY A 300 -23.16 28.89 -21.76
N THR A 301 -22.32 28.14 -22.47
CA THR A 301 -22.26 28.07 -23.94
C THR A 301 -22.29 26.61 -24.37
N ALA A 302 -23.12 26.26 -25.36
CA ALA A 302 -23.20 24.90 -25.86
C ALA A 302 -21.88 24.47 -26.52
N LEU A 303 -21.51 23.20 -26.33
CA LEU A 303 -20.40 22.53 -26.99
C LEU A 303 -20.69 22.38 -28.50
N PRO A 304 -19.65 22.20 -29.33
CA PRO A 304 -19.83 21.96 -30.77
C PRO A 304 -20.63 20.70 -31.09
N SER A 305 -20.59 19.70 -30.21
CA SER A 305 -21.33 18.44 -30.32
C SER A 305 -21.75 17.94 -28.94
N ALA A 306 -22.74 17.03 -28.90
CA ALA A 306 -23.26 16.47 -27.65
C ALA A 306 -22.37 15.38 -27.02
N THR A 307 -21.32 14.96 -27.71
CA THR A 307 -20.40 13.89 -27.28
C THR A 307 -18.95 14.37 -27.40
N GLU A 308 -18.72 15.62 -27.00
CA GLU A 308 -17.41 16.25 -27.12
C GLU A 308 -16.56 15.88 -25.92
N ASP A 309 -15.29 15.58 -26.14
CA ASP A 309 -14.34 15.42 -25.04
C ASP A 309 -13.90 16.80 -24.54
N VAL A 310 -14.07 17.01 -23.24
CA VAL A 310 -13.74 18.25 -22.54
C VAL A 310 -12.67 18.03 -21.49
N LEU A 311 -12.03 19.13 -21.09
CA LEU A 311 -11.16 19.25 -19.93
C LEU A 311 -11.85 20.16 -18.92
N ILE A 312 -11.99 19.69 -17.69
CA ILE A 312 -12.73 20.36 -16.63
C ILE A 312 -11.75 20.71 -15.51
N ASP A 313 -11.75 21.98 -15.12
CA ASP A 313 -11.05 22.47 -13.93
C ASP A 313 -12.09 22.82 -12.86
N TYR A 314 -11.97 22.28 -11.66
CA TYR A 314 -12.96 22.48 -10.60
C TYR A 314 -12.38 22.27 -9.21
N GLU A 315 -13.17 22.64 -8.21
CA GLU A 315 -12.90 22.43 -6.80
C GLU A 315 -14.00 21.56 -6.20
N TYR A 316 -13.62 20.59 -5.38
CA TYR A 316 -14.57 19.75 -4.64
C TYR A 316 -14.13 19.57 -3.19
N GLU A 317 -15.08 19.20 -2.33
CA GLU A 317 -14.82 18.87 -0.94
C GLU A 317 -14.60 17.37 -0.80
N ILE A 318 -13.61 16.96 -0.01
CA ILE A 318 -13.59 15.59 0.53
C ILE A 318 -14.15 15.68 1.94
N GLU A 319 -15.08 14.79 2.27
CA GLU A 319 -15.51 14.62 3.65
C GLU A 319 -14.32 14.11 4.48
N ASP A 320 -13.93 14.93 5.45
CA ASP A 320 -12.83 14.62 6.37
C ASP A 320 -13.18 13.35 7.17
N ASP A 321 -12.40 12.30 6.98
CA ASP A 321 -12.51 11.04 7.70
C ASP A 321 -11.46 10.91 8.79
N ALA A 322 -11.15 12.03 9.47
CA ALA A 322 -10.32 12.02 10.66
C ALA A 322 -10.86 11.03 11.70
N GLU A 323 -10.08 9.98 11.95
CA GLU A 323 -10.38 8.95 12.91
C GLU A 323 -9.96 9.40 14.31
N THR A 324 -10.74 9.02 15.31
CA THR A 324 -10.45 9.37 16.71
C THR A 324 -9.56 8.34 17.43
N THR A 325 -9.36 7.18 16.81
CA THR A 325 -8.61 6.04 17.37
C THR A 325 -7.80 5.34 16.30
N PHE A 326 -6.68 4.72 16.68
CA PHE A 326 -5.94 3.85 15.79
C PHE A 326 -6.72 2.57 15.47
N SER A 327 -6.85 2.28 14.19
CA SER A 327 -7.22 0.97 13.66
C SER A 327 -5.98 0.07 13.68
N LEU A 328 -6.05 -1.03 14.43
CA LEU A 328 -4.96 -1.98 14.46
C LEU A 328 -4.93 -2.80 13.17
N ILE A 329 -3.74 -3.06 12.67
CA ILE A 329 -3.48 -3.84 11.47
C ILE A 329 -2.42 -4.92 11.73
N GLY A 330 -2.53 -5.98 10.95
CA GLY A 330 -1.70 -7.17 10.95
C GLY A 330 -1.33 -7.57 9.53
N GLN A 331 -0.64 -8.69 9.37
CA GLN A 331 -0.11 -9.17 8.07
C GLN A 331 -1.17 -9.31 6.97
N GLU A 332 -2.43 -9.57 7.34
CA GLU A 332 -3.56 -9.72 6.42
C GLU A 332 -4.67 -8.70 6.67
N ILE A 333 -4.55 -7.85 7.70
CA ILE A 333 -5.58 -6.87 8.03
C ILE A 333 -5.28 -5.59 7.26
N VAL A 334 -6.22 -5.22 6.42
CA VAL A 334 -6.18 -4.02 5.60
C VAL A 334 -6.85 -2.90 6.37
N HIS A 335 -6.23 -1.73 6.41
CA HIS A 335 -6.94 -0.53 6.87
C HIS A 335 -7.82 -0.03 5.74
N LEU A 336 -9.12 0.12 6.01
CA LEU A 336 -10.10 0.61 5.05
C LEU A 336 -10.51 2.03 5.43
N PHE A 337 -10.22 2.98 4.56
CA PHE A 337 -10.71 4.35 4.73
C PHE A 337 -12.21 4.40 4.45
N GLU A 338 -12.94 5.14 5.29
CA GLU A 338 -14.36 5.41 5.05
C GLU A 338 -14.54 6.15 3.73
N ASN A 339 -13.72 7.19 3.53
CA ASN A 339 -13.66 7.96 2.30
C ASN A 339 -12.36 7.66 1.53
N PRO A 340 -12.41 7.40 0.21
CA PRO A 340 -11.21 7.12 -0.57
C PRO A 340 -10.17 8.26 -0.51
N ILE A 341 -8.92 7.92 -0.85
CA ILE A 341 -7.86 8.88 -1.15
C ILE A 341 -7.99 9.23 -2.64
N PRO A 342 -8.49 10.42 -2.97
CA PRO A 342 -8.66 10.77 -4.37
C PRO A 342 -7.33 11.08 -5.03
N SER A 343 -7.31 10.94 -6.35
CA SER A 343 -6.14 11.26 -7.17
C SER A 343 -5.61 12.68 -6.89
N ASN A 344 -4.29 12.84 -6.89
CA ASN A 344 -3.59 14.09 -6.63
C ASN A 344 -3.82 14.73 -5.24
N ASN A 345 -4.46 14.02 -4.31
CA ASN A 345 -4.55 14.44 -2.92
C ASN A 345 -3.87 13.43 -1.98
N ALA A 346 -3.77 13.79 -0.70
CA ALA A 346 -3.24 12.92 0.33
C ALA A 346 -4.06 12.93 1.61
N LYS A 347 -4.09 11.76 2.27
CA LYS A 347 -4.49 11.64 3.66
C LYS A 347 -3.30 11.84 4.58
N LEU A 348 -3.57 12.43 5.74
CA LEU A 348 -2.63 12.55 6.84
C LEU A 348 -2.73 11.31 7.73
N LEU A 349 -1.68 10.48 7.77
CA LEU A 349 -1.68 9.25 8.55
C LEU A 349 -0.82 9.38 9.79
N ASN A 350 -1.37 9.03 10.94
CA ASN A 350 -0.57 8.70 12.12
C ASN A 350 -0.34 7.20 12.15
N LEU A 351 0.89 6.81 12.46
CA LEU A 351 1.28 5.42 12.63
C LEU A 351 1.74 5.20 14.07
N SER A 352 1.30 4.11 14.68
CA SER A 352 1.69 3.72 16.04
C SER A 352 2.06 2.25 16.11
N ILE A 353 2.84 1.89 17.12
CA ILE A 353 3.13 0.50 17.47
C ILE A 353 2.90 0.31 18.97
N THR A 354 2.13 -0.72 19.30
CA THR A 354 1.80 -1.12 20.68
C THR A 354 2.11 -2.61 20.82
N PRO A 355 3.36 -3.00 21.09
CA PRO A 355 3.67 -4.39 21.38
C PRO A 355 2.98 -4.77 22.69
N PRO A 356 2.34 -5.95 22.81
CA PRO A 356 1.68 -6.35 24.04
C PRO A 356 2.71 -6.60 25.14
N THR A 357 2.29 -6.46 26.39
CA THR A 357 3.15 -6.73 27.56
C THR A 357 3.69 -8.16 27.56
N SER A 358 2.94 -9.12 27.00
CA SER A 358 3.36 -10.52 26.82
C SER A 358 4.52 -10.69 25.85
N ALA A 359 4.78 -9.72 24.96
CA ALA A 359 5.95 -9.72 24.09
C ALA A 359 7.26 -9.46 24.86
N SER A 360 7.19 -9.16 26.16
CA SER A 360 8.35 -9.08 27.05
C SER A 360 8.31 -10.19 28.11
N PRO A 361 8.67 -11.44 27.76
CA PRO A 361 8.60 -12.57 28.71
C PRO A 361 9.53 -12.40 29.92
N SER A 362 10.53 -11.52 29.83
CA SER A 362 11.45 -11.17 30.91
C SER A 362 10.97 -9.99 31.78
N GLY A 363 9.78 -9.43 31.52
CA GLY A 363 9.19 -8.34 32.30
C GLY A 363 9.89 -6.99 32.12
N ILE A 364 10.61 -6.81 31.02
CA ILE A 364 11.45 -5.64 30.80
C ILE A 364 10.71 -4.65 29.89
N LEU A 365 10.53 -3.45 30.42
CA LEU A 365 10.05 -2.24 29.74
C LEU A 365 11.06 -1.67 28.71
N ASN A 366 11.93 -2.48 28.10
CA ASN A 366 13.00 -1.96 27.22
C ASN A 366 13.30 -2.87 26.03
N ILE A 367 12.35 -3.65 25.51
CA ILE A 367 12.57 -4.28 24.20
C ILE A 367 12.44 -3.20 23.15
N ARG A 368 13.56 -2.59 22.76
CA ARG A 368 13.55 -1.63 21.67
C ARG A 368 13.45 -2.38 20.37
N PHE A 369 12.34 -2.17 19.69
CA PHE A 369 12.12 -2.72 18.37
C PHE A 369 12.72 -1.81 17.32
N ARG A 370 13.31 -2.42 16.29
CA ARG A 370 13.46 -1.79 14.98
C ARG A 370 12.53 -2.48 14.00
N ILE A 371 11.48 -1.78 13.61
CA ILE A 371 10.46 -2.33 12.69
C ILE A 371 10.58 -1.60 11.37
N ARG A 372 10.78 -2.37 10.31
CA ARG A 372 10.73 -1.89 8.93
C ARG A 372 9.38 -2.22 8.33
N VAL A 373 8.68 -1.23 7.78
CA VAL A 373 7.35 -1.44 7.20
C VAL A 373 7.32 -0.94 5.76
N SER A 374 6.73 -1.74 4.87
CA SER A 374 6.34 -1.30 3.52
C SER A 374 4.82 -1.28 3.41
N PHE A 375 4.24 -0.29 2.71
CA PHE A 375 2.81 -0.33 2.37
C PHE A 375 2.59 -0.87 0.94
N LYS A 376 1.40 -1.39 0.67
CA LYS A 376 0.92 -1.75 -0.67
C LYS A 376 -0.49 -1.19 -0.84
N GLY A 377 -0.69 -0.45 -1.94
CA GLY A 377 -2.00 -0.03 -2.43
C GLY A 377 -2.65 -1.03 -3.37
#